data_AF-A0A942JDE4-F1
#
_entry.id   AF-A0A942JDE4-F1
#
_cell.length_a   1.000
_cell.length_b   1.000
_cell.length_c   1.000
_cell.angle_alpha   90.00
_cell.angle_beta   90.00
_cell.angle_gamma   90.00
#
_symmetry.space_group_name_H-M   'P 1'
#
loop_
_entity.id
_entity.type
_entity.pdbx_description
1 polymer ?
#
loop_
_entity_poly.entity_id
_entity_poly.type
_entity_poly.pdbx_seq_one_letter_code
_entity_poly.pdbx_strand_id
1 'polypeptide(L)'
;MSATRTETAPERLLRHAVAGDVDGAFALLDDLLADGWSAVRVLAEVVIPAQQEVGARWHRNEWSVAREHTSTAVVDALVGVLGLRASYGGHGAPQGKPVLVVCAEGEWHTLTARIVAEGLRAQDWPVLLLGGSVPADHLANAAAEGDFEAAVVCCAVPMFLPGARRSIAALRDAGVPVLATGRAFGDDDRRALAVGADAWAPDLEIGLDVLWSWRDAPPTLGAAPSLPDEAGDLLAESDAIVSGAYADLARRWPPFARLKPQAKQRTREDFAYLVQFLVAAVVADDPRILTEYLEWLTELLERRGVPAAVVPLTLQSVEAAMPRGLVASHELLARAGA
;
A
#
# COMPACT_ATOMS: atom_id res chain seq x y z
N MET A 1 2.47 44.37 -3.61
CA MET A 1 3.19 43.47 -4.55
C MET A 1 3.42 42.16 -3.83
N SER A 2 2.53 41.18 -4.06
CA SER A 2 2.69 39.84 -3.50
C SER A 2 3.83 39.17 -4.26
N ALA A 3 4.90 38.76 -3.58
CA ALA A 3 5.92 37.92 -4.18
C ALA A 3 5.22 36.63 -4.66
N THR A 4 5.18 36.41 -5.97
CA THR A 4 4.73 35.15 -6.55
C THR A 4 5.68 34.06 -6.09
N ARG A 5 5.25 33.25 -5.11
CA ARG A 5 5.97 32.05 -4.68
C ARG A 5 6.17 31.15 -5.90
N THR A 6 7.42 30.82 -6.21
CA THR A 6 7.74 29.85 -7.27
C THR A 6 7.22 28.48 -6.85
N GLU A 7 6.44 27.86 -7.72
CA GLU A 7 5.88 26.52 -7.54
C GLU A 7 7.03 25.48 -7.53
N THR A 8 7.02 24.55 -6.57
CA THR A 8 8.00 23.45 -6.49
C THR A 8 7.75 22.41 -7.58
N ALA A 9 8.71 21.54 -7.88
CA ALA A 9 8.53 20.48 -8.88
C ALA A 9 7.35 19.53 -8.56
N PRO A 10 7.15 19.05 -7.31
CA PRO A 10 5.94 18.29 -6.95
C PRO A 10 4.64 19.04 -7.21
N GLU A 11 4.59 20.34 -6.85
CA GLU A 11 3.40 21.16 -7.04
C GLU A 11 3.09 21.34 -8.54
N ARG A 12 4.13 21.59 -9.36
CA ARG A 12 4.01 21.65 -10.83
C ARG A 12 3.49 20.33 -11.39
N LEU A 13 4.04 19.19 -10.96
CA LEU A 13 3.58 17.87 -11.41
C LEU A 13 2.12 17.64 -11.02
N LEU A 14 1.75 17.93 -9.77
CA LEU A 14 0.37 17.80 -9.28
C LEU A 14 -0.61 18.63 -10.11
N ARG A 15 -0.22 19.86 -10.49
CA ARG A 15 -1.02 20.75 -11.34
C ARG A 15 -1.27 20.15 -12.73
N HIS A 16 -0.25 19.55 -13.35
CA HIS A 16 -0.41 18.88 -14.64
C HIS A 16 -1.24 17.59 -14.52
N ALA A 17 -0.95 16.77 -13.50
CA ALA A 17 -1.61 15.50 -13.26
C ALA A 17 -3.13 15.66 -13.06
N VAL A 18 -3.57 16.59 -12.21
CA VAL A 18 -5.00 16.81 -11.96
C VAL A 18 -5.74 17.38 -13.17
N ALA A 19 -5.04 18.07 -14.07
CA ALA A 19 -5.60 18.59 -15.31
C ALA A 19 -5.70 17.51 -16.41
N GLY A 20 -5.13 16.31 -16.19
CA GLY A 20 -4.96 15.32 -17.25
C GLY A 20 -3.94 15.74 -18.31
N ASP A 21 -3.08 16.71 -17.99
CA ASP A 21 -2.10 17.31 -18.90
C ASP A 21 -0.83 16.45 -18.95
N VAL A 22 -0.91 15.39 -19.73
CA VAL A 22 0.18 14.43 -19.94
C VAL A 22 1.39 15.11 -20.59
N ASP A 23 1.16 15.97 -21.59
CA ASP A 23 2.24 16.67 -22.31
C ASP A 23 3.00 17.63 -21.39
N GLY A 24 2.28 18.40 -20.57
CA GLY A 24 2.89 19.30 -19.59
C GLY A 24 3.64 18.56 -18.48
N ALA A 25 3.13 17.40 -18.03
CA ALA A 25 3.85 16.55 -17.09
C ALA A 25 5.15 16.00 -17.71
N PHE A 26 5.13 15.58 -18.98
CA PHE A 26 6.33 15.14 -19.69
C PHE A 26 7.35 16.25 -19.89
N ALA A 27 6.90 17.44 -20.30
CA ALA A 27 7.79 18.60 -20.43
C ALA A 27 8.49 18.94 -19.12
N LEU A 28 7.78 18.88 -17.99
CA LEU A 28 8.38 19.04 -16.66
C LEU A 28 9.47 17.99 -16.40
N LEU A 29 9.26 16.72 -16.75
CA LEU A 29 10.31 15.71 -16.59
C LEU A 29 11.52 15.98 -17.47
N ASP A 30 11.28 16.38 -18.71
CA ASP A 30 12.36 16.67 -19.67
C ASP A 30 13.23 17.82 -19.16
N ASP A 31 12.61 18.87 -18.63
CA ASP A 31 13.32 19.98 -17.98
C ASP A 31 14.16 19.49 -16.79
N LEU A 32 13.59 18.68 -15.89
CA LEU A 32 14.30 18.17 -14.71
C LEU A 32 15.50 17.30 -15.08
N LEU A 33 15.34 16.42 -16.07
CA LEU A 33 16.42 15.57 -16.57
C LEU A 33 17.50 16.41 -17.28
N ALA A 34 17.11 17.42 -18.05
CA ALA A 34 18.05 18.35 -18.69
C ALA A 34 18.84 19.19 -17.67
N ASP A 35 18.22 19.50 -16.53
CA ASP A 35 18.85 20.14 -15.37
C ASP A 35 19.74 19.18 -14.54
N GLY A 36 19.89 17.93 -14.99
CA GLY A 36 20.80 16.94 -14.40
C GLY A 36 20.23 16.13 -13.24
N TRP A 37 18.91 16.15 -13.03
CA TRP A 37 18.29 15.26 -12.04
C TRP A 37 18.37 13.81 -12.52
N SER A 38 18.69 12.88 -11.61
CA SER A 38 18.59 11.46 -11.92
C SER A 38 17.13 11.01 -11.92
N ALA A 39 16.83 9.92 -12.65
CA ALA A 39 15.49 9.34 -12.65
C ALA A 39 15.04 8.92 -11.24
N VAL A 40 15.94 8.33 -10.43
CA VAL A 40 15.67 7.99 -9.03
C VAL A 40 15.28 9.24 -8.23
N ARG A 41 16.02 10.34 -8.39
CA ARG A 41 15.73 11.61 -7.71
C ARG A 41 14.37 12.18 -8.12
N VAL A 42 14.03 12.14 -9.40
CA VAL A 42 12.71 12.56 -9.89
C VAL A 42 11.59 11.70 -9.28
N LEU A 43 11.78 10.38 -9.20
CA LEU A 43 10.81 9.49 -8.58
C LEU A 43 10.60 9.83 -7.09
N ALA A 44 11.69 9.98 -6.36
CA ALA A 44 11.69 10.18 -4.90
C ALA A 44 11.27 11.60 -4.48
N GLU A 45 11.78 12.63 -5.14
CA GLU A 45 11.57 14.03 -4.74
C GLU A 45 10.42 14.73 -5.48
N VAL A 46 9.87 14.14 -6.55
CA VAL A 46 8.79 14.76 -7.36
C VAL A 46 7.56 13.87 -7.46
N VAL A 47 7.72 12.64 -7.95
CA VAL A 47 6.58 11.74 -8.21
C VAL A 47 5.92 11.28 -6.91
N ILE A 48 6.71 10.75 -5.97
CA ILE A 48 6.19 10.26 -4.67
C ILE A 48 5.50 11.39 -3.89
N PRO A 49 6.10 12.59 -3.70
CA PRO A 49 5.45 13.68 -2.97
C PRO A 49 4.19 14.20 -3.65
N ALA A 50 4.16 14.27 -4.98
CA ALA A 50 2.94 14.65 -5.70
C ALA A 50 1.81 13.65 -5.43
N GLN A 51 2.09 12.36 -5.44
CA GLN A 51 1.11 11.30 -5.17
C GLN A 51 0.66 11.24 -3.71
N GLN A 52 1.54 11.55 -2.77
CA GLN A 52 1.17 11.73 -1.36
C GLN A 52 0.16 12.88 -1.21
N GLU A 53 0.37 14.01 -1.90
CA GLU A 53 -0.58 15.13 -1.87
C GLU A 53 -1.90 14.78 -2.60
N VAL A 54 -1.88 14.00 -3.69
CA VAL A 54 -3.11 13.45 -4.30
C VAL A 54 -3.93 12.69 -3.24
N GLY A 55 -3.29 11.76 -2.53
CA GLY A 55 -3.93 10.97 -1.48
C GLY A 55 -4.45 11.83 -0.33
N ALA A 56 -3.68 12.83 0.10
CA ALA A 56 -4.08 13.76 1.15
C ALA A 56 -5.30 14.60 0.73
N ARG A 57 -5.33 15.14 -0.50
CA ARG A 57 -6.49 15.91 -1.00
C ARG A 57 -7.74 15.06 -1.15
N TRP A 58 -7.59 13.81 -1.56
CA TRP A 58 -8.70 12.87 -1.61
C TRP A 58 -9.24 12.56 -0.21
N HIS A 59 -8.36 12.24 0.75
CA HIS A 59 -8.74 11.97 2.14
C HIS A 59 -9.40 13.18 2.79
N ARG A 60 -8.88 14.38 2.52
CA ARG A 60 -9.47 15.66 2.96
C ARG A 60 -10.79 16.01 2.28
N ASN A 61 -11.32 15.15 1.39
CA ASN A 61 -12.54 15.35 0.60
C ASN A 61 -12.49 16.62 -0.26
N GLU A 62 -11.29 17.11 -0.58
CA GLU A 62 -11.06 18.24 -1.50
C GLU A 62 -11.14 17.75 -2.95
N TRP A 63 -10.68 16.53 -3.19
CA TRP A 63 -10.65 15.89 -4.50
C TRP A 63 -11.56 14.65 -4.52
N SER A 64 -12.30 14.49 -5.63
CA SER A 64 -13.07 13.28 -5.87
C SER A 64 -12.16 12.12 -6.28
N VAL A 65 -12.68 10.90 -6.19
CA VAL A 65 -12.03 9.70 -6.75
C VAL A 65 -11.66 9.90 -8.21
N ALA A 66 -12.50 10.58 -9.01
CA ALA A 66 -12.20 10.86 -10.41
C ALA A 66 -10.93 11.72 -10.58
N ARG A 67 -10.71 12.72 -9.72
CA ARG A 67 -9.49 13.55 -9.77
C ARG A 67 -8.26 12.79 -9.33
N GLU A 68 -8.39 11.94 -8.31
CA GLU A 68 -7.33 11.05 -7.89
C GLU A 68 -6.94 10.10 -9.04
N HIS A 69 -7.90 9.36 -9.61
CA HIS A 69 -7.66 8.48 -10.76
C HIS A 69 -7.03 9.21 -11.96
N THR A 70 -7.52 10.39 -12.34
CA THR A 70 -6.91 11.18 -13.42
C THR A 70 -5.45 11.50 -13.11
N SER A 71 -5.16 11.95 -11.89
CA SER A 71 -3.80 12.31 -11.48
C SER A 71 -2.88 11.09 -11.47
N THR A 72 -3.33 9.99 -10.89
CA THR A 72 -2.61 8.72 -10.82
C THR A 72 -2.34 8.13 -12.22
N ALA A 73 -3.30 8.23 -13.14
CA ALA A 73 -3.11 7.76 -14.52
C ALA A 73 -2.04 8.57 -15.29
N VAL A 74 -2.00 9.89 -15.12
CA VAL A 74 -0.94 10.73 -15.72
C VAL A 74 0.41 10.35 -15.14
N VAL A 75 0.50 10.19 -13.82
CA VAL A 75 1.75 9.83 -13.14
C VAL A 75 2.23 8.42 -13.51
N ASP A 76 1.35 7.43 -13.63
CA ASP A 76 1.76 6.08 -14.04
C ASP A 76 2.37 6.06 -15.45
N ALA A 77 1.74 6.79 -16.40
CA ALA A 77 2.30 6.96 -17.75
C ALA A 77 3.67 7.64 -17.72
N LEU A 78 3.81 8.66 -16.86
CA LEU A 78 5.03 9.43 -16.65
C LEU A 78 6.18 8.55 -16.14
N VAL A 79 5.93 7.79 -15.08
CA VAL A 79 6.91 6.88 -14.46
C VAL A 79 7.40 5.86 -15.49
N GLY A 80 6.50 5.33 -16.32
CA GLY A 80 6.88 4.38 -17.36
C GLY A 80 7.86 4.91 -18.39
N VAL A 81 7.65 6.15 -18.87
CA VAL A 81 8.57 6.79 -19.81
C VAL A 81 9.90 7.13 -19.15
N LEU A 82 9.88 7.56 -17.88
CA LEU A 82 11.10 7.85 -17.13
C LEU A 82 12.00 6.62 -17.05
N GLY A 83 11.45 5.44 -16.75
CA GLY A 83 12.18 4.18 -16.73
C GLY A 83 12.77 3.82 -18.09
N LEU A 84 11.98 3.90 -19.16
CA LEU A 84 12.44 3.69 -20.54
C LEU A 84 13.62 4.61 -20.91
N ARG A 85 13.52 5.91 -20.61
CA ARG A 85 14.57 6.87 -20.91
C ARG A 85 15.84 6.62 -20.11
N ALA A 86 15.72 6.23 -18.84
CA ALA A 86 16.88 5.87 -18.04
C ALA A 86 17.63 4.68 -18.65
N SER A 87 16.91 3.64 -19.10
CA SER A 87 17.51 2.47 -19.74
C SER A 87 18.14 2.75 -21.12
N TYR A 88 17.61 3.70 -21.91
CA TYR A 88 18.17 4.04 -23.24
C TYR A 88 19.14 5.24 -23.23
N GLY A 89 19.24 5.97 -22.12
CA GLY A 89 19.98 7.23 -22.00
C GLY A 89 21.49 7.14 -21.81
N GLY A 90 22.09 5.94 -21.95
CA GLY A 90 23.55 5.75 -21.88
C GLY A 90 24.07 5.06 -20.61
N HIS A 91 23.19 4.45 -19.82
CA HIS A 91 23.59 3.55 -18.74
C HIS A 91 24.05 2.18 -19.28
N GLY A 92 24.72 1.38 -18.43
CA GLY A 92 25.30 0.10 -18.84
C GLY A 92 24.23 -0.91 -19.26
N ALA A 93 24.62 -1.99 -19.95
CA ALA A 93 23.70 -3.11 -20.13
C ALA A 93 23.30 -3.67 -18.75
N PRO A 94 22.02 -4.02 -18.52
CA PRO A 94 21.59 -4.57 -17.23
C PRO A 94 22.47 -5.74 -16.79
N GLN A 95 22.88 -5.75 -15.52
CA GLN A 95 23.82 -6.75 -14.98
C GLN A 95 23.20 -7.54 -13.82
N GLY A 96 23.52 -8.83 -13.76
CA GLY A 96 23.11 -9.74 -12.68
C GLY A 96 21.79 -10.44 -12.95
N LYS A 97 21.25 -11.10 -11.92
CA LYS A 97 19.94 -11.73 -11.95
C LYS A 97 18.83 -10.66 -11.85
N PRO A 98 17.64 -10.89 -12.44
CA PRO A 98 16.53 -9.97 -12.29
C PRO A 98 16.05 -9.82 -10.85
N VAL A 99 15.52 -8.65 -10.52
CA VAL A 99 14.69 -8.44 -9.33
C VAL A 99 13.22 -8.61 -9.72
N LEU A 100 12.49 -9.43 -8.99
CA LEU A 100 11.04 -9.58 -9.13
C LEU A 100 10.36 -8.47 -8.34
N VAL A 101 9.45 -7.69 -8.95
CA VAL A 101 8.67 -6.67 -8.25
C VAL A 101 7.19 -6.99 -8.40
N VAL A 102 6.46 -7.02 -7.28
CA VAL A 102 5.04 -7.41 -7.26
C VAL A 102 4.30 -6.70 -6.12
N CYS A 103 3.02 -6.42 -6.31
CA CYS A 103 2.15 -6.04 -5.20
C CYS A 103 1.73 -7.28 -4.40
N ALA A 104 1.43 -7.08 -3.11
CA ALA A 104 0.82 -8.11 -2.27
C ALA A 104 -0.41 -8.76 -2.93
N GLU A 105 -0.66 -10.05 -2.65
CA GLU A 105 -1.89 -10.71 -3.08
C GLU A 105 -3.13 -9.94 -2.56
N GLY A 106 -4.10 -9.67 -3.44
CA GLY A 106 -5.29 -8.86 -3.13
C GLY A 106 -5.08 -7.35 -3.27
N GLU A 107 -3.84 -6.87 -3.38
CA GLU A 107 -3.51 -5.45 -3.55
C GLU A 107 -3.42 -5.07 -5.03
N TRP A 108 -4.21 -4.07 -5.44
CA TRP A 108 -4.33 -3.60 -6.82
C TRP A 108 -3.72 -2.22 -7.04
N HIS A 109 -3.25 -1.54 -6.00
CA HIS A 109 -2.56 -0.26 -6.13
C HIS A 109 -1.11 -0.49 -6.63
N THR A 110 -0.93 -0.49 -7.95
CA THR A 110 0.32 -0.86 -8.62
C THR A 110 1.38 0.23 -8.70
N LEU A 111 1.05 1.48 -8.39
CA LEU A 111 1.96 2.60 -8.60
C LEU A 111 3.27 2.47 -7.82
N THR A 112 3.23 1.99 -6.57
CA THR A 112 4.45 1.75 -5.77
C THR A 112 5.35 0.72 -6.44
N ALA A 113 4.79 -0.41 -6.89
CA ALA A 113 5.54 -1.44 -7.61
C ALA A 113 6.12 -0.91 -8.92
N ARG A 114 5.39 -0.03 -9.61
CA ARG A 114 5.88 0.64 -10.82
C ARG A 114 7.06 1.57 -10.51
N ILE A 115 6.95 2.43 -9.50
CA ILE A 115 8.02 3.34 -9.08
C ILE A 115 9.29 2.57 -8.71
N VAL A 116 9.16 1.50 -7.90
CA VAL A 116 10.29 0.63 -7.54
C VAL A 116 10.93 0.00 -8.77
N ALA A 117 10.11 -0.57 -9.67
CA ALA A 117 10.62 -1.22 -10.87
C ALA A 117 11.38 -0.25 -11.78
N GLU A 118 10.88 0.97 -11.98
CA GLU A 118 11.58 1.95 -12.82
C GLU A 118 12.80 2.57 -12.11
N GLY A 119 12.77 2.70 -10.78
CA GLY A 119 13.94 3.09 -10.00
C GLY A 119 15.09 2.07 -10.10
N LEU A 120 14.76 0.77 -10.03
CA LEU A 120 15.71 -0.31 -10.25
C LEU A 120 16.28 -0.30 -11.67
N ARG A 121 15.43 -0.14 -12.70
CA ARG A 121 15.89 -0.04 -14.10
C ARG A 121 16.78 1.18 -14.35
N ALA A 122 16.52 2.28 -13.65
CA ALA A 122 17.38 3.47 -13.68
C ALA A 122 18.74 3.27 -12.97
N GLN A 123 18.93 2.12 -12.31
CA GLN A 123 20.18 1.69 -11.70
C GLN A 123 20.69 0.39 -12.36
N ASP A 124 20.36 0.15 -13.64
CA ASP A 124 20.83 -0.98 -14.44
C ASP A 124 20.50 -2.38 -13.89
N TRP A 125 19.45 -2.48 -13.06
CA TRP A 125 18.91 -3.78 -12.67
C TRP A 125 18.02 -4.35 -13.78
N PRO A 126 18.16 -5.64 -14.13
CA PRO A 126 17.09 -6.36 -14.83
C PRO A 126 15.89 -6.50 -13.87
N VAL A 127 14.67 -6.23 -14.36
CA VAL A 127 13.46 -6.21 -13.51
C VAL A 127 12.31 -6.93 -14.19
N LEU A 128 11.72 -7.90 -13.48
CA LEU A 128 10.42 -8.48 -13.82
C LEU A 128 9.34 -7.86 -12.92
N LEU A 129 8.46 -7.04 -13.51
CA LEU A 129 7.31 -6.47 -12.81
C LEU A 129 6.08 -7.32 -13.11
N LEU A 130 5.50 -7.95 -12.08
CA LEU A 130 4.30 -8.79 -12.22
C LEU A 130 2.97 -8.04 -11.96
N GLY A 131 3.05 -6.81 -11.43
CA GLY A 131 1.88 -5.96 -11.21
C GLY A 131 1.10 -6.28 -9.93
N GLY A 132 -0.23 -6.10 -10.01
CA GLY A 132 -1.17 -6.19 -8.88
C GLY A 132 -1.65 -7.61 -8.59
N SER A 133 -1.84 -7.95 -7.31
CA SER A 133 -2.63 -9.08 -6.83
C SER A 133 -2.38 -10.44 -7.52
N VAL A 134 -1.12 -10.82 -7.72
CA VAL A 134 -0.78 -12.19 -8.19
C VAL A 134 -1.04 -13.18 -7.05
N PRO A 135 -1.85 -14.24 -7.25
CA PRO A 135 -2.05 -15.28 -6.25
C PRO A 135 -0.74 -15.95 -5.82
N ALA A 136 -0.58 -16.25 -4.54
CA ALA A 136 0.69 -16.74 -4.00
C ALA A 136 1.17 -18.07 -4.63
N ASP A 137 0.25 -18.95 -5.03
CA ASP A 137 0.58 -20.21 -5.72
C ASP A 137 1.15 -19.97 -7.13
N HIS A 138 0.57 -19.02 -7.87
CA HIS A 138 1.11 -18.59 -9.16
C HIS A 138 2.42 -17.81 -9.01
N LEU A 139 2.57 -17.03 -7.94
CA LEU A 139 3.81 -16.33 -7.62
C LEU A 139 4.94 -17.30 -7.29
N ALA A 140 4.66 -18.37 -6.53
CA ALA A 140 5.63 -19.44 -6.24
C ALA A 140 6.13 -20.10 -7.53
N ASN A 141 5.23 -20.38 -8.48
CA ASN A 141 5.61 -20.95 -9.77
C ASN A 141 6.51 -20.00 -10.57
N ALA A 142 6.15 -18.71 -10.66
CA ALA A 142 6.97 -17.71 -11.33
C ALA A 142 8.36 -17.57 -10.69
N ALA A 143 8.43 -17.61 -9.35
CA ALA A 143 9.68 -17.55 -8.60
C ALA A 143 10.57 -18.79 -8.82
N ALA A 144 9.98 -19.98 -8.89
CA ALA A 144 10.71 -21.23 -9.13
C ALA A 144 11.18 -21.41 -10.59
N GLU A 145 10.45 -20.83 -11.55
CA GLU A 145 10.84 -20.84 -12.97
C GLU A 145 11.95 -19.83 -13.30
N GLY A 146 12.02 -18.74 -12.55
CA GLY A 146 13.06 -17.71 -12.71
C GLY A 146 14.26 -17.92 -11.79
N ASP A 147 15.36 -17.27 -12.13
CA ASP A 147 16.53 -17.13 -11.25
C ASP A 147 16.63 -15.67 -10.84
N PHE A 148 16.03 -15.31 -9.71
CA PHE A 148 15.94 -13.92 -9.23
C PHE A 148 17.03 -13.62 -8.19
N GLU A 149 17.57 -12.40 -8.23
CA GLU A 149 18.47 -11.90 -7.17
C GLU A 149 17.71 -11.75 -5.86
N ALA A 150 16.52 -11.16 -5.96
CA ALA A 150 15.64 -10.82 -4.86
C ALA A 150 14.23 -10.55 -5.39
N ALA A 151 13.28 -10.40 -4.48
CA ALA A 151 11.95 -9.91 -4.75
C ALA A 151 11.63 -8.67 -3.90
N VAL A 152 10.82 -7.77 -4.46
CA VAL A 152 10.24 -6.65 -3.74
C VAL A 152 8.72 -6.80 -3.69
N VAL A 153 8.18 -6.93 -2.49
CA VAL A 153 6.73 -6.98 -2.24
C VAL A 153 6.24 -5.60 -1.80
N CYS A 154 5.41 -5.00 -2.64
CA CYS A 154 4.84 -3.67 -2.41
C CYS A 154 3.43 -3.79 -1.80
N CYS A 155 3.14 -3.01 -0.76
CA CYS A 155 1.81 -2.96 -0.16
C CYS A 155 1.44 -1.52 0.23
N ALA A 156 0.30 -1.02 -0.28
CA ALA A 156 -0.10 0.37 -0.08
C ALA A 156 -1.10 0.52 1.08
N VAL A 157 -1.94 -0.49 1.33
CA VAL A 157 -2.98 -0.46 2.37
C VAL A 157 -2.79 -1.62 3.36
N PRO A 158 -2.73 -1.36 4.70
CA PRO A 158 -2.50 -2.40 5.70
C PRO A 158 -3.44 -3.60 5.65
N MET A 159 -4.70 -3.42 5.24
CA MET A 159 -5.68 -4.51 5.10
C MET A 159 -5.21 -5.66 4.17
N PHE A 160 -4.20 -5.43 3.32
CA PHE A 160 -3.62 -6.45 2.44
C PHE A 160 -2.35 -7.11 3.00
N LEU A 161 -1.93 -6.79 4.24
CA LEU A 161 -0.80 -7.48 4.90
C LEU A 161 -0.98 -9.01 5.01
N PRO A 162 -2.19 -9.58 5.19
CA PRO A 162 -2.39 -11.04 5.08
C PRO A 162 -2.03 -11.60 3.70
N GLY A 163 -2.29 -10.84 2.63
CA GLY A 163 -1.89 -11.18 1.27
C GLY A 163 -0.39 -11.00 1.04
N ALA A 164 0.20 -9.92 1.58
CA ALA A 164 1.64 -9.69 1.54
C ALA A 164 2.39 -10.86 2.19
N ARG A 165 1.90 -11.32 3.34
CA ARG A 165 2.43 -12.49 4.03
C ARG A 165 2.44 -13.75 3.16
N ARG A 166 1.35 -14.04 2.43
CA ARG A 166 1.29 -15.19 1.51
C ARG A 166 2.26 -15.03 0.35
N SER A 167 2.34 -13.84 -0.25
CA SER A 167 3.28 -13.54 -1.32
C SER A 167 4.74 -13.71 -0.87
N ILE A 168 5.08 -13.19 0.30
CA ILE A 168 6.43 -13.28 0.88
C ILE A 168 6.79 -14.74 1.18
N ALA A 169 5.87 -15.50 1.79
CA ALA A 169 6.09 -16.93 2.06
C ALA A 169 6.35 -17.71 0.77
N ALA A 170 5.54 -17.51 -0.27
CA ALA A 170 5.71 -18.15 -1.57
C ALA A 170 7.08 -17.86 -2.21
N LEU A 171 7.55 -16.61 -2.13
CA LEU A 171 8.86 -16.20 -2.66
C LEU A 171 10.02 -16.80 -1.85
N ARG A 172 9.93 -16.78 -0.51
CA ARG A 172 10.97 -17.32 0.38
C ARG A 172 11.05 -18.85 0.30
N ASP A 173 9.93 -19.54 0.16
CA ASP A 173 9.88 -20.99 -0.04
C ASP A 173 10.55 -21.40 -1.37
N ALA A 174 10.53 -20.51 -2.37
CA ALA A 174 11.28 -20.67 -3.62
C ALA A 174 12.76 -20.25 -3.52
N GLY A 175 13.23 -19.84 -2.34
CA GLY A 175 14.61 -19.44 -2.10
C GLY A 175 14.96 -18.01 -2.51
N VAL A 176 13.95 -17.15 -2.71
CA VAL A 176 14.16 -15.74 -3.11
C VAL A 176 14.06 -14.81 -1.88
N PRO A 177 15.09 -14.02 -1.56
CA PRO A 177 15.03 -13.04 -0.47
C PRO A 177 14.08 -11.89 -0.79
N VAL A 178 13.34 -11.41 0.21
CA VAL A 178 12.23 -10.47 0.01
C VAL A 178 12.43 -9.17 0.78
N LEU A 179 12.48 -8.06 0.04
CA LEU A 179 12.37 -6.71 0.57
C LEU A 179 10.90 -6.27 0.56
N ALA A 180 10.38 -5.80 1.69
CA ALA A 180 9.04 -5.23 1.78
C ALA A 180 9.09 -3.69 1.74
N THR A 181 8.16 -3.07 0.99
CA THR A 181 8.04 -1.61 0.94
C THR A 181 6.61 -1.15 0.67
N GLY A 182 6.35 0.14 0.89
CA GLY A 182 5.04 0.77 0.78
C GLY A 182 4.42 1.08 2.13
N ARG A 183 3.48 2.04 2.13
CA ARG A 183 2.91 2.65 3.32
C ARG A 183 2.19 1.68 4.26
N ALA A 184 1.77 0.52 3.78
CA ALA A 184 1.16 -0.50 4.63
C ALA A 184 2.08 -0.98 5.76
N PHE A 185 3.40 -0.94 5.53
CA PHE A 185 4.41 -1.41 6.48
C PHE A 185 4.74 -0.41 7.60
N GLY A 186 4.19 0.82 7.56
CA GLY A 186 4.35 1.82 8.63
C GLY A 186 5.69 2.56 8.58
N ASP A 187 6.11 3.07 9.74
CA ASP A 187 7.30 3.93 9.89
C ASP A 187 8.52 3.16 10.46
N ASP A 188 8.39 1.85 10.67
CA ASP A 188 9.46 0.95 11.13
C ASP A 188 9.35 -0.43 10.46
N ASP A 189 10.30 -1.31 10.74
CA ASP A 189 10.39 -2.64 10.13
C ASP A 189 9.43 -3.68 10.75
N ARG A 190 8.74 -3.34 11.84
CA ARG A 190 7.95 -4.30 12.64
C ARG A 190 6.95 -5.08 11.79
N ARG A 191 6.13 -4.36 11.00
CA ARG A 191 5.06 -4.98 10.20
C ARG A 191 5.64 -5.87 9.10
N ALA A 192 6.71 -5.41 8.44
CA ALA A 192 7.38 -6.14 7.38
C ALA A 192 8.01 -7.45 7.88
N LEU A 193 8.74 -7.39 9.01
CA LEU A 193 9.35 -8.56 9.62
C LEU A 193 8.29 -9.53 10.16
N ALA A 194 7.20 -9.02 10.76
CA ALA A 194 6.10 -9.85 11.25
C ALA A 194 5.41 -10.65 10.13
N VAL A 195 5.24 -10.06 8.94
CA VAL A 195 4.71 -10.79 7.78
C VAL A 195 5.73 -11.69 7.09
N GLY A 196 7.00 -11.64 7.52
CA GLY A 196 8.06 -12.54 7.10
C GLY A 196 9.01 -11.99 6.04
N ALA A 197 9.06 -10.68 5.80
CA ALA A 197 10.08 -10.11 4.91
C ALA A 197 11.49 -10.24 5.52
N ASP A 198 12.51 -10.27 4.66
CA ASP A 198 13.91 -10.33 5.09
C ASP A 198 14.48 -8.93 5.40
N ALA A 199 13.89 -7.89 4.81
CA ALA A 199 14.13 -6.49 5.15
C ALA A 199 12.92 -5.60 4.83
N TRP A 200 12.98 -4.37 5.34
CA TRP A 200 12.04 -3.30 5.03
C TRP A 200 12.77 -2.07 4.51
N ALA A 201 12.16 -1.39 3.54
CA ALA A 201 12.63 -0.09 3.05
C ALA A 201 11.52 0.98 3.20
N PRO A 202 11.80 2.09 3.92
CA PRO A 202 10.86 3.21 4.05
C PRO A 202 10.70 4.02 2.77
N ASP A 203 11.72 4.03 1.91
CA ASP A 203 11.76 4.81 0.67
C ASP A 203 12.52 4.07 -0.45
N LEU A 204 12.53 4.69 -1.63
CA LEU A 204 13.08 4.11 -2.84
C LEU A 204 14.60 3.96 -2.74
N GLU A 205 15.29 5.00 -2.27
CA GLU A 205 16.75 5.03 -2.16
C GLU A 205 17.27 3.98 -1.19
N ILE A 206 16.71 3.88 0.01
CA ILE A 206 17.08 2.86 0.99
C ILE A 206 16.79 1.47 0.44
N GLY A 207 15.68 1.28 -0.28
CA GLY A 207 15.37 0.00 -0.92
C GLY A 207 16.40 -0.41 -1.97
N LEU A 208 16.88 0.53 -2.78
CA LEU A 208 17.94 0.30 -3.74
C LEU A 208 19.26 -0.07 -3.04
N ASP A 209 19.62 0.65 -1.97
CA ASP A 209 20.83 0.38 -1.20
C ASP A 209 20.83 -1.02 -0.57
N VAL A 210 19.68 -1.44 -0.01
CA VAL A 210 19.50 -2.80 0.54
C VAL A 210 19.71 -3.85 -0.56
N LEU A 211 19.05 -3.69 -1.71
CA LEU A 211 19.16 -4.65 -2.82
C LEU A 211 20.58 -4.73 -3.38
N TRP A 212 21.29 -3.60 -3.44
CA TRP A 212 22.72 -3.59 -3.81
C TRP A 212 23.57 -4.36 -2.80
N SER A 213 23.33 -4.19 -1.50
CA SER A 213 24.07 -4.91 -0.46
C SER A 213 23.86 -6.43 -0.53
N TRP A 214 22.68 -6.87 -0.98
CA TRP A 214 22.34 -8.29 -1.09
C TRP A 214 23.08 -9.01 -2.21
N ARG A 215 23.59 -8.31 -3.24
CA ARG A 215 24.41 -8.94 -4.28
C ARG A 215 25.69 -9.54 -3.71
N ASP A 216 26.29 -8.87 -2.73
CA ASP A 216 27.53 -9.28 -2.11
C ASP A 216 27.28 -10.14 -0.85
N ALA A 217 26.21 -9.83 -0.12
CA ALA A 217 25.85 -10.48 1.15
C ALA A 217 24.34 -10.73 1.22
N PRO A 218 23.82 -11.74 0.51
CA PRO A 218 22.39 -12.06 0.56
C PRO A 218 21.99 -12.51 1.96
N PRO A 219 20.76 -12.20 2.41
CA PRO A 219 20.31 -12.59 3.73
C PRO A 219 20.17 -14.12 3.82
N THR A 220 20.41 -14.66 5.02
CA THR A 220 20.15 -16.07 5.29
C THR A 220 18.65 -16.29 5.43
N LEU A 221 18.07 -17.05 4.50
CA LEU A 221 16.63 -17.37 4.54
C LEU A 221 16.33 -18.33 5.70
N GLY A 222 15.61 -17.81 6.71
CA GLY A 222 15.05 -18.62 7.79
C GLY A 222 13.73 -19.30 7.39
N ALA A 223 13.11 -20.01 8.33
CA ALA A 223 11.71 -20.39 8.17
C ALA A 223 10.80 -19.15 8.15
N ALA A 224 9.74 -19.17 7.34
CA ALA A 224 8.72 -18.14 7.41
C ALA A 224 8.00 -18.22 8.78
N PRO A 225 7.61 -17.08 9.38
CA PRO A 225 6.74 -17.09 10.56
C PRO A 225 5.47 -17.91 10.27
N SER A 226 4.86 -18.55 11.26
CA SER A 226 3.53 -19.15 11.11
C SER A 226 2.45 -18.07 11.17
N LEU A 227 1.29 -18.32 10.55
CA LEU A 227 0.15 -17.41 10.72
C LEU A 227 -0.36 -17.59 12.16
N PRO A 228 -0.67 -16.52 12.91
CA PRO A 228 -1.34 -16.66 14.20
C PRO A 228 -2.66 -17.41 14.01
N ASP A 229 -2.94 -18.42 14.84
CA ASP A 229 -4.17 -19.22 14.76
C ASP A 229 -5.42 -18.32 14.74
N GLU A 230 -5.43 -17.31 15.60
CA GLU A 230 -6.53 -16.35 15.70
C GLU A 230 -6.74 -15.52 14.42
N ALA A 231 -5.68 -15.24 13.65
CA ALA A 231 -5.83 -14.56 12.35
C ALA A 231 -6.55 -15.45 11.33
N GLY A 232 -6.30 -16.77 11.36
CA GLY A 232 -7.00 -17.75 10.54
C GLY A 232 -8.49 -17.84 10.89
N ASP A 233 -8.80 -17.93 12.18
CA ASP A 233 -10.17 -17.97 12.68
C ASP A 233 -10.93 -16.67 12.37
N LEU A 234 -10.29 -15.51 12.56
CA LEU A 234 -10.89 -14.20 12.26
C LEU A 234 -11.18 -14.03 10.76
N LEU A 235 -10.29 -14.52 9.89
CA LEU A 235 -10.54 -14.58 8.44
C LEU A 235 -11.73 -15.48 8.10
N ALA A 236 -11.83 -16.66 8.71
CA ALA A 236 -12.92 -17.60 8.47
C ALA A 236 -14.29 -17.06 8.93
N GLU A 237 -14.32 -16.28 10.02
CA GLU A 237 -15.54 -15.73 10.61
C GLU A 237 -15.92 -14.33 10.06
N SER A 238 -15.11 -13.76 9.16
CA SER A 238 -15.25 -12.37 8.69
C SER A 238 -16.66 -12.02 8.17
N ASP A 239 -17.25 -12.87 7.33
CA ASP A 239 -18.60 -12.63 6.77
C ASP A 239 -19.70 -12.65 7.84
N ALA A 240 -19.57 -13.52 8.83
CA ALA A 240 -20.50 -13.63 9.95
C ALA A 240 -20.39 -12.40 10.86
N ILE A 241 -19.15 -11.97 11.17
CA ILE A 241 -18.87 -10.77 11.97
C ILE A 241 -19.44 -9.53 11.27
N VAL A 242 -19.17 -9.34 9.98
CA VAL A 242 -19.68 -8.19 9.21
C VAL A 242 -21.21 -8.17 9.20
N SER A 243 -21.84 -9.32 8.96
CA SER A 243 -23.31 -9.41 8.92
C SER A 243 -23.94 -9.15 10.30
N GLY A 244 -23.33 -9.68 11.36
CA GLY A 244 -23.76 -9.46 12.75
C GLY A 244 -23.60 -8.00 13.18
N ALA A 245 -22.45 -7.40 12.91
CA ALA A 245 -22.13 -6.02 13.26
C ALA A 245 -23.06 -5.03 12.53
N TYR A 246 -23.32 -5.27 11.25
CA TYR A 246 -24.28 -4.49 10.48
C TYR A 246 -25.70 -4.53 11.06
N ALA A 247 -26.18 -5.72 11.46
CA ALA A 247 -27.49 -5.88 12.10
C ALA A 247 -27.55 -5.27 13.51
N ASP A 248 -26.44 -5.28 14.23
CA ASP A 248 -26.31 -4.67 15.55
C ASP A 248 -26.31 -3.14 15.48
N LEU A 249 -25.56 -2.53 14.56
CA LEU A 249 -25.57 -1.09 14.33
C LEU A 249 -26.98 -0.59 13.95
N ALA A 250 -27.69 -1.32 13.09
CA ALA A 250 -29.05 -0.99 12.71
C ALA A 250 -30.03 -0.91 13.91
N ARG A 251 -29.74 -1.65 14.99
CA ARG A 251 -30.50 -1.59 16.25
C ARG A 251 -30.03 -0.45 17.16
N ARG A 252 -28.71 -0.21 17.24
CA ARG A 252 -28.10 0.80 18.14
C ARG A 252 -28.22 2.22 17.64
N TRP A 253 -28.30 2.44 16.33
CA TRP A 253 -28.32 3.77 15.73
C TRP A 253 -29.62 3.99 14.94
N PRO A 254 -30.69 4.51 15.58
CA PRO A 254 -32.00 4.71 14.94
C PRO A 254 -32.00 5.47 13.60
N PRO A 255 -31.11 6.45 13.35
CA PRO A 255 -31.00 7.09 12.03
C PRO A 255 -30.70 6.12 10.88
N PHE A 256 -30.09 4.97 11.16
CA PHE A 256 -29.75 3.94 10.19
C PHE A 256 -30.93 3.50 9.31
N ALA A 257 -32.13 3.42 9.89
CA ALA A 257 -33.34 3.02 9.16
C ALA A 257 -33.64 3.95 7.96
N ARG A 258 -33.30 5.24 8.08
CA ARG A 258 -33.55 6.29 7.09
C ARG A 258 -32.46 6.42 6.02
N LEU A 259 -31.36 5.68 6.14
CA LEU A 259 -30.29 5.69 5.16
C LEU A 259 -30.79 5.18 3.79
N LYS A 260 -30.30 5.82 2.72
CA LYS A 260 -30.53 5.36 1.36
C LYS A 260 -29.85 3.99 1.13
N PRO A 261 -30.33 3.16 0.18
CA PRO A 261 -29.73 1.85 -0.09
C PRO A 261 -28.22 1.90 -0.35
N GLN A 262 -27.75 2.91 -1.10
CA GLN A 262 -26.32 3.11 -1.37
C GLN A 262 -25.50 3.40 -0.10
N ALA A 263 -26.06 4.18 0.83
CA ALA A 263 -25.39 4.46 2.10
C ALA A 263 -25.32 3.21 2.98
N LYS A 264 -26.39 2.40 3.00
CA LYS A 264 -26.41 1.10 3.69
C LYS A 264 -25.37 0.13 3.14
N GLN A 265 -25.23 0.06 1.80
CA GLN A 265 -24.22 -0.76 1.16
C GLN A 265 -22.80 -0.33 1.56
N ARG A 266 -22.51 0.99 1.52
CA ARG A 266 -21.22 1.53 1.97
C ARG A 266 -20.95 1.23 3.44
N THR A 267 -21.95 1.33 4.31
CA THR A 267 -21.78 0.94 5.73
C THR A 267 -21.40 -0.53 5.88
N ARG A 268 -21.94 -1.43 5.05
CA ARG A 268 -21.53 -2.84 5.05
C ARG A 268 -20.08 -3.01 4.59
N GLU A 269 -19.65 -2.25 3.58
CA GLU A 269 -18.26 -2.20 3.11
C GLU A 269 -17.32 -1.67 4.21
N ASP A 270 -17.71 -0.61 4.93
CA ASP A 270 -16.92 -0.06 6.05
C ASP A 270 -16.69 -1.09 7.16
N PHE A 271 -17.69 -1.94 7.47
CA PHE A 271 -17.53 -3.06 8.39
C PHE A 271 -16.56 -4.12 7.86
N ALA A 272 -16.63 -4.45 6.57
CA ALA A 272 -15.70 -5.38 5.95
C ALA A 272 -14.25 -4.85 6.04
N TYR A 273 -14.04 -3.57 5.74
CA TYR A 273 -12.74 -2.93 5.90
C TYR A 273 -12.26 -2.97 7.35
N LEU A 274 -13.09 -2.61 8.31
CA LEU A 274 -12.73 -2.67 9.73
C LEU A 274 -12.27 -4.07 10.17
N VAL A 275 -12.99 -5.11 9.76
CA VAL A 275 -12.58 -6.50 10.04
C VAL A 275 -11.26 -6.85 9.34
N GLN A 276 -11.05 -6.41 8.10
CA GLN A 276 -9.79 -6.65 7.38
C GLN A 276 -8.59 -5.90 8.00
N PHE A 277 -8.79 -4.68 8.51
CA PHE A 277 -7.77 -3.97 9.29
C PHE A 277 -7.49 -4.64 10.64
N LEU A 278 -8.50 -5.21 11.29
CA LEU A 278 -8.33 -6.02 12.50
C LEU A 278 -7.51 -7.27 12.21
N VAL A 279 -7.80 -8.01 11.13
CA VAL A 279 -6.98 -9.14 10.68
C VAL A 279 -5.55 -8.70 10.44
N ALA A 280 -5.33 -7.59 9.72
CA ALA A 280 -4.00 -7.07 9.45
C ALA A 280 -3.22 -6.73 10.75
N ALA A 281 -3.89 -6.14 11.74
CA ALA A 281 -3.30 -5.86 13.05
C ALA A 281 -2.86 -7.13 13.78
N VAL A 282 -3.65 -8.20 13.73
CA VAL A 282 -3.28 -9.52 14.29
C VAL A 282 -2.13 -10.15 13.51
N VAL A 283 -2.19 -10.13 12.17
CA VAL A 283 -1.16 -10.73 11.30
C VAL A 283 0.20 -10.05 11.44
N ALA A 284 0.22 -8.73 11.57
CA ALA A 284 1.44 -7.96 11.71
C ALA A 284 1.89 -7.79 13.18
N ASP A 285 1.13 -8.34 14.14
CA ASP A 285 1.28 -8.08 15.58
C ASP A 285 1.49 -6.59 15.86
N ASP A 286 0.63 -5.73 15.29
CA ASP A 286 0.77 -4.27 15.42
C ASP A 286 -0.59 -3.60 15.67
N PRO A 287 -0.89 -3.20 16.92
CA PRO A 287 -2.14 -2.53 17.26
C PRO A 287 -2.27 -1.13 16.63
N ARG A 288 -1.15 -0.53 16.18
CA ARG A 288 -1.16 0.80 15.56
C ARG A 288 -1.97 0.80 14.26
N ILE A 289 -2.01 -0.32 13.53
CA ILE A 289 -2.80 -0.47 12.29
C ILE A 289 -4.27 -0.10 12.51
N LEU A 290 -4.86 -0.59 13.59
CA LEU A 290 -6.26 -0.33 13.89
C LEU A 290 -6.47 1.12 14.35
N THR A 291 -5.56 1.65 15.16
CA THR A 291 -5.64 3.03 15.66
C THR A 291 -5.52 4.04 14.51
N GLU A 292 -4.52 3.89 13.64
CA GLU A 292 -4.31 4.68 12.42
C GLU A 292 -5.53 4.63 11.50
N TYR A 293 -6.12 3.44 11.31
CA TYR A 293 -7.32 3.30 10.49
C TYR A 293 -8.53 4.04 11.07
N LEU A 294 -8.73 3.99 12.40
CA LEU A 294 -9.86 4.63 13.05
C LEU A 294 -9.73 6.15 13.08
N GLU A 295 -8.53 6.68 13.28
CA GLU A 295 -8.23 8.11 13.12
C GLU A 295 -8.56 8.55 11.69
N TRP A 296 -8.03 7.81 10.70
CA TRP A 296 -8.28 8.07 9.29
C TRP A 296 -9.77 8.02 8.91
N LEU A 297 -10.49 7.01 9.41
CA LEU A 297 -11.92 6.81 9.17
C LEU A 297 -12.75 7.92 9.82
N THR A 298 -12.41 8.33 11.04
CA THR A 298 -13.09 9.41 11.75
C THR A 298 -13.02 10.71 10.95
N GLU A 299 -11.82 11.11 10.53
CA GLU A 299 -11.64 12.31 9.71
C GLU A 299 -12.39 12.23 8.37
N LEU A 300 -12.36 11.07 7.72
CA LEU A 300 -13.06 10.85 6.46
C LEU A 300 -14.57 11.01 6.62
N LEU A 301 -15.14 10.43 7.67
CA LEU A 301 -16.57 10.47 7.95
C LEU A 301 -17.03 11.89 8.29
N GLU A 302 -16.29 12.61 9.12
CA GLU A 302 -16.60 14.00 9.47
C GLU A 302 -16.61 14.90 8.24
N ARG A 303 -15.61 14.77 7.36
CA ARG A 303 -15.53 15.52 6.10
C ARG A 303 -16.65 15.18 5.11
N ARG A 304 -17.32 14.05 5.30
CA ARG A 304 -18.49 13.60 4.54
C ARG A 304 -19.82 13.89 5.26
N GLY A 305 -19.79 14.61 6.38
CA GLY A 305 -20.97 14.99 7.15
C GLY A 305 -21.58 13.85 7.97
N VAL A 306 -20.81 12.78 8.23
CA VAL A 306 -21.19 11.68 9.12
C VAL A 306 -20.62 11.97 10.51
N PRO A 307 -21.42 11.92 11.60
CA PRO A 307 -20.91 12.21 12.94
C PRO A 307 -19.84 11.22 13.39
N ALA A 308 -18.71 11.72 13.93
CA ALA A 308 -17.64 10.89 14.51
C ALA A 308 -18.13 9.91 15.59
N ALA A 309 -19.21 10.27 16.30
CA ALA A 309 -19.84 9.40 17.30
C ALA A 309 -20.34 8.04 16.74
N VAL A 310 -20.42 7.88 15.41
CA VAL A 310 -20.71 6.59 14.78
C VAL A 310 -19.55 5.61 14.88
N VAL A 311 -18.29 6.07 14.87
CA VAL A 311 -17.11 5.18 14.88
C VAL A 311 -17.07 4.29 16.14
N PRO A 312 -17.24 4.82 17.37
CA PRO A 312 -17.33 3.97 18.56
C PRO A 312 -18.49 2.97 18.52
N LEU A 313 -19.63 3.33 17.91
CA LEU A 313 -20.75 2.40 17.73
C LEU A 313 -20.39 1.26 16.76
N THR A 314 -19.68 1.58 15.68
CA THR A 314 -19.18 0.59 14.72
C THR A 314 -18.26 -0.43 15.41
N LEU A 315 -17.32 0.05 16.25
CA LEU A 315 -16.44 -0.82 17.03
C LEU A 315 -17.21 -1.74 17.98
N GLN A 316 -18.13 -1.18 18.77
CA GLN A 316 -18.99 -1.96 19.67
C GLN A 316 -19.83 -3.00 18.94
N SER A 317 -20.28 -2.69 17.72
CA SER A 317 -21.03 -3.64 16.90
C SER A 317 -20.17 -4.77 16.36
N VAL A 318 -18.90 -4.51 15.99
CA VAL A 318 -17.95 -5.57 15.63
C VAL A 318 -17.63 -6.44 16.83
N GLU A 319 -17.29 -5.85 17.96
CA GLU A 319 -16.98 -6.56 19.21
C GLU A 319 -18.16 -7.47 19.63
N ALA A 320 -19.39 -6.97 19.56
CA ALA A 320 -20.59 -7.74 19.90
C ALA A 320 -20.89 -8.89 18.93
N ALA A 321 -20.45 -8.80 17.67
CA ALA A 321 -20.63 -9.82 16.65
C ALA A 321 -19.50 -10.86 16.63
N MET A 322 -18.39 -10.57 17.31
CA MET A 322 -17.18 -11.39 17.27
C MET A 322 -17.27 -12.59 18.23
N PRO A 323 -16.86 -13.80 17.80
CA PRO A 323 -16.74 -14.95 18.69
C PRO A 323 -15.89 -14.65 19.93
N ARG A 324 -16.28 -15.19 21.10
CA ARG A 324 -15.56 -14.97 22.38
C ARG A 324 -14.15 -15.58 22.40
N GLY A 325 -13.86 -16.53 21.52
CA GLY A 325 -12.55 -17.18 21.42
C GLY A 325 -11.46 -16.30 20.79
N LEU A 326 -11.82 -15.20 20.13
CA LEU A 326 -10.89 -14.29 19.45
C LEU A 326 -10.33 -13.25 20.44
N VAL A 327 -9.55 -13.72 21.42
CA VAL A 327 -9.12 -12.94 22.59
C VAL A 327 -8.24 -11.75 22.19
N ALA A 328 -7.23 -11.96 21.34
CA ALA A 328 -6.35 -10.87 20.91
C ALA A 328 -7.12 -9.79 20.14
N SER A 329 -8.07 -10.20 19.32
CA SER A 329 -8.95 -9.32 18.55
C SER A 329 -9.84 -8.49 19.46
N HIS A 330 -10.41 -9.06 20.53
CA HIS A 330 -11.16 -8.34 21.55
C HIS A 330 -10.28 -7.30 22.26
N GLU A 331 -9.06 -7.68 22.65
CA GLU A 331 -8.11 -6.74 23.27
C GLU A 331 -7.72 -5.59 22.34
N LEU A 332 -7.52 -5.85 21.05
CA LEU A 332 -7.21 -4.83 20.05
C LEU A 332 -8.35 -3.83 19.90
N LEU A 333 -9.60 -4.31 19.77
CA LEU A 333 -10.78 -3.45 19.69
C LEU A 333 -10.94 -2.61 20.97
N ALA A 334 -10.74 -3.21 22.15
CA ALA A 334 -10.86 -2.52 23.42
C ALA A 334 -9.81 -1.40 23.58
N ARG A 335 -8.56 -1.65 23.16
CA ARG A 335 -7.49 -0.62 23.19
C ARG A 335 -7.74 0.50 22.20
N ALA A 336 -8.25 0.17 21.01
CA ALA A 336 -8.50 1.15 19.97
C ALA A 336 -9.76 2.00 20.21
N GLY A 337 -10.68 1.53 21.06
CA GLY A 337 -11.89 2.26 21.47
C GLY A 337 -11.75 3.07 22.76
N ALA A 338 -10.60 3.01 23.44
CA ALA A 338 -10.31 3.72 24.69
C ALA A 338 -9.76 5.14 24.44
#